data_AF-A0A7V4HDI1-F1
#
_entry.id   AF-A0A7V4HDI1-F1
#
_cell.length_a   1.000
_cell.length_b   1.000
_cell.length_c   1.000
_cell.angle_alpha   90.00
_cell.angle_beta   90.00
_cell.angle_gamma   90.00
#
_symmetry.space_group_name_H-M   'P 1'
#
loop_
_entity.id
_entity.type
_entity.pdbx_description
1 polymer ?
#
loop_
_entity_poly.entity_id
_entity_poly.type
_entity_poly.pdbx_seq_one_letter_code
_entity_poly.pdbx_strand_id
1 'polypeptide(L)'
;MCPPVTRAAQRLQCHCRHCDEPHYRGWGRRHYSRVTNFQTVERRFQTIGQYGGVTIIDDFAHHPTAVRMTLETAKKIYPHRPLWCLFQAHTYSRTKALLPEFSQAFSAADTVVITDIFASAREKEVSITAQELSQAIQQHHTSTHYVPVPELIDYLKASIPHNAVLITMGASDIYKVGKSLIDLNAEKTTESPSSKEN
;
A
#
# COMPACT_ATOMS: atom_id res chain seq x y z
N MET A 1 6.42 48.56 -41.30
CA MET A 1 6.76 48.14 -42.67
C MET A 1 7.92 47.17 -42.59
N CYS A 2 7.77 45.97 -43.13
CA CYS A 2 8.69 44.84 -42.96
C CYS A 2 9.41 44.55 -44.29
N PRO A 3 10.74 44.41 -44.35
CA PRO A 3 11.40 43.77 -45.48
C PRO A 3 11.81 42.33 -45.15
N PRO A 4 11.85 41.42 -46.16
CA PRO A 4 11.94 39.99 -45.93
C PRO A 4 13.37 39.46 -45.80
N VAL A 5 13.41 38.28 -45.17
CA VAL A 5 14.54 37.42 -44.84
C VAL A 5 15.19 36.82 -46.09
N THR A 6 16.51 36.68 -46.11
CA THR A 6 17.17 35.63 -46.91
C THR A 6 18.33 35.00 -46.16
N ARG A 7 18.30 33.66 -46.14
CA ARG A 7 19.24 32.72 -45.50
C ARG A 7 20.66 32.83 -46.04
N ALA A 8 21.65 32.63 -45.17
CA ALA A 8 22.68 31.60 -45.37
C ALA A 8 23.48 31.41 -44.07
N ALA A 9 23.44 30.18 -43.54
CA ALA A 9 24.25 29.74 -42.42
C ALA A 9 25.66 29.41 -42.90
N GLN A 10 26.68 30.05 -42.32
CA GLN A 10 28.04 29.53 -42.34
C GLN A 10 28.39 29.03 -40.95
N ARG A 11 28.63 27.71 -40.87
CA ARG A 11 29.10 27.01 -39.68
C ARG A 11 30.52 27.46 -39.35
N LEU A 12 30.71 28.02 -38.16
CA LEU A 12 32.01 28.06 -37.50
C LEU A 12 32.39 26.62 -37.09
N GLN A 13 33.47 26.11 -37.69
CA GLN A 13 34.13 24.88 -37.26
C GLN A 13 34.91 25.15 -35.98
N CYS A 14 34.40 24.71 -34.83
CA CYS A 14 35.25 24.48 -33.67
C CYS A 14 35.89 23.10 -33.82
N HIS A 15 37.21 23.10 -34.04
CA HIS A 15 38.08 21.94 -33.92
C HIS A 15 38.19 21.53 -32.45
N CYS A 16 37.68 20.36 -32.09
CA CYS A 16 38.33 19.55 -31.06
C CYS A 16 38.17 18.07 -31.45
N ARG A 17 39.32 17.43 -31.67
CA ARG A 17 39.45 16.02 -32.02
C ARG A 17 39.36 15.18 -30.75
N HIS A 18 38.89 13.93 -30.90
CA HIS A 18 38.95 12.84 -29.92
C HIS A 18 37.96 12.89 -28.74
N CYS A 19 36.74 12.42 -29.01
CA CYS A 19 36.07 11.48 -28.10
C CYS A 19 35.62 10.29 -28.96
N ASP A 20 36.31 9.16 -28.81
CA ASP A 20 35.90 7.88 -29.37
C ASP A 20 34.63 7.40 -28.64
N GLU A 21 33.52 7.32 -29.36
CA GLU A 21 32.40 6.43 -29.05
C GLU A 21 32.75 5.00 -29.55
N PRO A 22 32.11 3.89 -29.08
CA PRO A 22 30.68 3.82 -28.78
C PRO A 22 30.27 2.90 -27.61
N HIS A 23 29.01 3.01 -27.16
CA HIS A 23 28.07 1.88 -26.97
C HIS A 23 26.85 2.30 -26.11
N TYR A 24 26.17 3.40 -26.45
CA TYR A 24 24.75 3.52 -26.12
C TYR A 24 23.95 3.10 -27.34
N ARG A 25 23.47 1.85 -27.35
CA ARG A 25 22.48 1.42 -28.34
C ARG A 25 21.25 2.31 -28.19
N GLY A 26 20.90 3.01 -29.27
CA GLY A 26 19.86 4.02 -29.30
C GLY A 26 18.52 3.57 -28.74
N TRP A 27 18.07 4.25 -27.68
CA TRP A 27 16.67 4.35 -27.33
C TRP A 27 16.19 5.71 -27.85
N GLY A 28 15.78 5.73 -29.12
CA GLY A 28 15.23 6.93 -29.76
C GLY A 28 13.95 7.41 -29.08
N ARG A 29 13.54 8.65 -29.35
CA ARG A 29 12.31 9.31 -28.85
C ARG A 29 11.01 8.58 -29.25
N ARG A 30 10.77 7.38 -28.71
CA ARG A 30 9.56 6.55 -28.88
C ARG A 30 9.07 5.94 -27.55
N HIS A 31 9.45 6.53 -26.41
CA HIS A 31 9.17 5.95 -25.08
C HIS A 31 8.10 6.68 -24.25
N TYR A 32 7.61 7.83 -24.69
CA TYR A 32 6.68 8.64 -23.89
C TYR A 32 5.24 8.11 -23.86
N SER A 33 4.83 7.31 -24.85
CA SER A 33 3.44 6.81 -24.96
C SER A 33 3.15 5.52 -24.17
N ARG A 34 4.15 4.94 -23.49
CA ARG A 34 3.95 3.71 -22.68
C ARG A 34 3.70 3.99 -21.20
N VAL A 35 3.89 5.24 -20.76
CA VAL A 35 3.67 5.63 -19.35
C VAL A 35 2.21 5.87 -19.01
N THR A 36 1.37 6.11 -20.01
CA THR A 36 -0.04 6.43 -19.81
C THR A 36 -0.92 5.21 -19.55
N ASN A 37 -0.42 3.98 -19.72
CA ASN A 37 -1.21 2.75 -19.59
C ASN A 37 -0.51 1.66 -18.76
N PHE A 38 0.27 2.05 -17.76
CA PHE A 38 0.85 1.10 -16.82
C PHE A 38 -0.25 0.46 -15.98
N GLN A 39 -0.41 -0.86 -16.11
CA GLN A 39 -1.21 -1.65 -15.18
C GLN A 39 -0.43 -1.79 -13.87
N THR A 40 -1.09 -1.51 -12.74
CA THR A 40 -0.51 -1.70 -11.41
C THR A 40 -0.20 -3.18 -11.20
N VAL A 41 0.96 -3.48 -10.61
CA VAL A 41 1.26 -4.83 -10.14
C VAL A 41 0.23 -5.21 -9.09
N GLU A 42 -0.30 -6.43 -9.16
CA GLU A 42 -1.29 -6.90 -8.19
C GLU A 42 -0.75 -6.73 -6.76
N ARG A 43 -1.62 -6.31 -5.84
CA ARG A 43 -1.30 -6.11 -4.42
C ARG A 43 -0.18 -5.08 -4.18
N ARG A 44 -0.07 -4.02 -4.99
CA ARG A 44 0.85 -2.88 -4.78
C ARG A 44 0.07 -1.58 -4.76
N PHE A 45 -0.24 -1.08 -3.58
CA PHE A 45 -1.14 0.05 -3.37
C PHE A 45 -2.45 -0.10 -4.18
N GLN A 46 -3.03 -1.30 -4.18
CA GLN A 46 -4.16 -1.59 -5.06
C GLN A 46 -5.47 -1.29 -4.33
N THR A 47 -6.23 -0.29 -4.80
CA THR A 47 -7.61 -0.12 -4.36
C THR A 47 -8.45 -1.30 -4.84
N ILE A 48 -8.95 -2.12 -3.91
CA ILE A 48 -9.71 -3.34 -4.23
C ILE A 48 -11.22 -3.15 -4.12
N GLY A 49 -11.69 -2.08 -3.48
CA GLY A 49 -13.11 -1.75 -3.40
C GLY A 49 -13.47 -0.81 -2.25
N GLN A 50 -14.75 -0.80 -1.88
CA GLN A 50 -15.26 -0.03 -0.76
C GLN A 50 -16.21 -0.84 0.12
N TYR A 51 -16.24 -0.53 1.41
CA TYR A 51 -17.14 -1.10 2.40
C TYR A 51 -17.78 0.03 3.21
N GLY A 52 -19.09 0.29 3.05
CA GLY A 52 -19.78 1.30 3.87
C GLY A 52 -19.12 2.69 3.90
N GLY A 53 -18.51 3.13 2.79
CA GLY A 53 -17.74 4.38 2.64
C GLY A 53 -16.23 4.25 2.89
N VAL A 54 -15.77 3.15 3.49
CA VAL A 54 -14.35 2.86 3.70
C VAL A 54 -13.71 2.49 2.37
N THR A 55 -12.61 3.14 2.02
CA THR A 55 -11.80 2.70 0.87
C THR A 55 -10.86 1.59 1.31
N ILE A 56 -10.86 0.46 0.61
CA ILE A 56 -9.99 -0.68 0.93
C ILE A 56 -8.87 -0.78 -0.10
N ILE A 57 -7.64 -0.79 0.41
CA ILE A 57 -6.40 -0.91 -0.35
C ILE A 57 -5.68 -2.18 0.12
N ASP A 58 -5.15 -2.97 -0.81
CA ASP A 58 -4.26 -4.10 -0.52
C ASP A 58 -2.83 -3.80 -0.95
N ASP A 59 -1.88 -4.10 -0.07
CA ASP A 59 -0.45 -3.99 -0.33
C ASP A 59 0.33 -5.19 0.22
N PHE A 60 1.20 -5.75 -0.61
CA PHE A 60 2.08 -6.88 -0.29
C PHE A 60 3.29 -6.46 0.59
N ALA A 61 3.39 -5.20 1.01
CA ALA A 61 4.42 -4.72 1.93
C ALA A 61 4.42 -5.54 3.23
N HIS A 62 5.57 -6.14 3.51
CA HIS A 62 5.82 -6.97 4.70
C HIS A 62 7.21 -6.71 5.31
N HIS A 63 7.95 -5.73 4.78
CA HIS A 63 9.21 -5.25 5.34
C HIS A 63 8.96 -3.88 5.98
N PRO A 64 9.55 -3.55 7.15
CA PRO A 64 9.28 -2.31 7.87
C PRO A 64 9.42 -1.05 7.00
N THR A 65 10.48 -0.99 6.18
CA THR A 65 10.69 0.14 5.27
C THR A 65 9.57 0.29 4.25
N ALA A 66 9.10 -0.81 3.66
CA ALA A 66 8.03 -0.79 2.67
C ALA A 66 6.70 -0.40 3.31
N VAL A 67 6.39 -0.95 4.49
CA VAL A 67 5.21 -0.59 5.29
C VAL A 67 5.18 0.92 5.53
N ARG A 68 6.28 1.47 6.06
CA ARG A 68 6.41 2.90 6.33
C ARG A 68 6.17 3.75 5.08
N MET A 69 6.84 3.43 3.97
CA MET A 69 6.69 4.19 2.73
C MET A 69 5.26 4.15 2.18
N THR A 70 4.61 2.99 2.23
CA THR A 70 3.22 2.84 1.77
C THR A 70 2.27 3.65 2.66
N LEU A 71 2.41 3.62 3.98
CA LEU A 71 1.57 4.40 4.90
C LEU A 71 1.79 5.91 4.74
N GLU A 72 3.04 6.36 4.61
CA GLU A 72 3.36 7.77 4.33
C GLU A 72 2.74 8.23 3.00
N THR A 73 2.75 7.37 1.98
CA THR A 73 2.13 7.66 0.68
C THR A 73 0.61 7.74 0.81
N ALA A 74 -0.01 6.81 1.52
CA ALA A 74 -1.44 6.81 1.75
C ALA A 74 -1.91 8.06 2.50
N LYS A 75 -1.16 8.50 3.52
CA LYS A 75 -1.49 9.72 4.27
C LYS A 75 -1.44 10.97 3.39
N LYS A 76 -0.53 11.02 2.40
CA LYS A 76 -0.47 12.12 1.41
C LYS A 76 -1.63 12.09 0.42
N ILE A 77 -2.07 10.91 -0.01
CA ILE A 77 -3.20 10.75 -0.94
C ILE A 77 -4.53 11.05 -0.23
N TYR A 78 -4.64 10.70 1.05
CA TYR A 78 -5.87 10.82 1.84
C TYR A 78 -5.65 11.65 3.12
N PRO A 79 -5.26 12.94 3.03
CA PRO A 79 -4.83 13.74 4.17
C PRO A 79 -5.92 13.99 5.23
N HIS A 80 -7.20 13.92 4.85
CA HIS A 80 -8.35 14.21 5.72
C HIS A 80 -9.20 12.97 6.06
N ARG A 81 -8.70 11.77 5.77
CA ARG A 81 -9.40 10.52 6.06
C ARG A 81 -8.62 9.73 7.11
N PRO A 82 -9.29 9.11 8.11
CA PRO A 82 -8.62 8.23 9.04
C PRO A 82 -7.94 7.07 8.30
N LEU A 83 -6.64 6.90 8.50
CA LEU A 83 -5.84 5.85 7.90
C LEU A 83 -5.68 4.68 8.86
N TRP A 84 -6.23 3.54 8.48
CA TRP A 84 -6.16 2.29 9.21
C TRP A 84 -5.21 1.32 8.51
N CYS A 85 -4.29 0.74 9.27
CA CYS A 85 -3.40 -0.31 8.79
C CYS A 85 -3.77 -1.64 9.45
N LEU A 86 -4.23 -2.61 8.67
CA LEU A 86 -4.34 -4.01 9.11
C LEU A 86 -3.10 -4.76 8.64
N PHE A 87 -2.22 -5.13 9.56
CA PHE A 87 -0.94 -5.75 9.25
C PHE A 87 -0.87 -7.20 9.73
N GLN A 88 -0.47 -8.09 8.82
CA GLN A 88 -0.14 -9.48 9.10
C GLN A 88 1.34 -9.72 8.83
N ALA A 89 2.12 -9.93 9.89
CA ALA A 89 3.55 -10.19 9.75
C ALA A 89 3.80 -11.56 9.12
N HIS A 90 4.89 -11.70 8.36
CA HIS A 90 5.25 -12.93 7.66
C HIS A 90 6.53 -13.55 8.23
N THR A 91 6.36 -14.73 8.83
CA THR A 91 7.28 -15.55 9.66
C THR A 91 7.65 -14.96 11.02
N TYR A 92 7.79 -15.84 12.01
CA TYR A 92 8.21 -15.48 13.38
C TYR A 92 9.65 -14.95 13.39
N SER A 93 10.55 -15.68 12.76
CA SER A 93 11.98 -15.38 12.62
C SER A 93 12.25 -13.98 12.06
N ARG A 94 11.56 -13.60 10.98
CA ARG A 94 11.71 -12.27 10.37
C ARG A 94 11.14 -11.19 11.28
N THR A 95 9.98 -11.44 11.87
CA THR A 95 9.32 -10.50 12.78
C THR A 95 10.22 -10.21 13.99
N LYS A 96 10.82 -11.24 14.57
CA LYS A 96 11.77 -11.11 15.69
C LYS A 96 13.03 -10.34 15.30
N ALA A 97 13.61 -10.68 14.15
CA ALA A 97 14.84 -10.06 13.68
C ALA A 97 14.68 -8.55 13.37
N LEU A 98 13.49 -8.14 12.93
CA LEU A 98 13.17 -6.77 12.53
C LEU A 98 12.23 -6.05 13.51
N LEU A 99 12.10 -6.56 14.73
CA LEU A 99 11.17 -6.02 15.73
C LEU A 99 11.44 -4.52 16.02
N PRO A 100 12.69 -4.06 16.19
CA PRO A 100 12.98 -2.65 16.43
C PRO A 100 12.56 -1.74 15.26
N GLU A 101 12.65 -2.21 14.03
CA GLU A 101 12.25 -1.46 12.84
C GLU A 101 10.73 -1.49 12.66
N PHE A 102 10.09 -2.63 12.91
CA PHE A 102 8.63 -2.73 12.89
C PHE A 102 7.98 -1.83 13.93
N SER A 103 8.55 -1.74 15.14
CA SER A 103 7.98 -0.93 16.22
C SER A 103 7.79 0.54 15.84
N GLN A 104 8.54 1.04 14.85
CA GLN A 104 8.53 2.43 14.38
C GLN A 104 7.90 2.61 13.00
N ALA A 105 7.58 1.53 12.27
CA ALA A 105 7.20 1.60 10.86
C ALA A 105 5.79 2.16 10.60
N PHE A 106 4.96 2.30 11.62
CA PHE A 106 3.52 2.53 11.47
C PHE A 106 3.06 3.96 11.79
N SER A 107 3.98 4.89 12.06
CA SER A 107 3.68 6.24 12.57
C SER A 107 2.74 7.09 11.70
N ALA A 108 2.64 6.80 10.40
CA ALA A 108 1.76 7.52 9.48
C ALA A 108 0.29 7.06 9.53
N ALA A 109 0.01 5.88 10.10
CA ALA A 109 -1.36 5.41 10.31
C ALA A 109 -1.99 6.10 11.53
N ASP A 110 -3.29 6.35 11.49
CA ASP A 110 -4.04 6.84 12.64
C ASP A 110 -4.43 5.68 13.58
N THR A 111 -4.60 4.47 13.04
CA THR A 111 -4.85 3.25 13.80
C THR A 111 -4.15 2.05 13.16
N VAL A 112 -3.53 1.22 14.00
CA VAL A 112 -2.84 0.00 13.59
C VAL A 112 -3.51 -1.22 14.21
N VAL A 113 -3.84 -2.19 13.39
CA VAL A 113 -4.41 -3.47 13.79
C VAL A 113 -3.40 -4.56 13.40
N ILE A 114 -2.80 -5.19 14.40
CA ILE A 114 -1.90 -6.33 14.23
C ILE A 114 -2.71 -7.60 14.41
N THR A 115 -2.55 -8.56 13.50
CA THR A 115 -3.15 -9.89 13.62
C THR A 115 -2.09 -10.98 13.72
N ASP A 116 -2.54 -12.24 13.81
CA ASP A 116 -1.69 -13.42 13.91
C ASP A 116 -0.55 -13.41 12.89
N ILE A 117 0.64 -13.82 13.32
CA ILE A 117 1.79 -13.95 12.44
C ILE A 117 1.56 -15.15 11.51
N PHE A 118 1.71 -14.93 10.21
CA PHE A 118 1.66 -16.01 9.24
C PHE A 118 2.96 -16.81 9.29
N ALA A 119 2.91 -17.99 9.89
CA ALA A 119 4.05 -18.88 10.09
C ALA A 119 4.54 -19.49 8.76
N SER A 120 5.85 -19.70 8.66
CA SER A 120 6.39 -20.56 7.60
C SER A 120 6.42 -22.02 8.05
N ALA A 121 6.10 -22.96 7.15
CA ALA A 121 6.24 -24.40 7.40
C ALA A 121 7.67 -24.86 7.78
N ARG A 122 8.68 -23.98 7.61
CA ARG A 122 10.08 -24.24 7.98
C ARG A 122 10.40 -23.88 9.43
N GLU A 123 9.53 -23.14 10.10
CA GLU A 123 9.74 -22.71 11.49
C GLU A 123 9.40 -23.85 12.44
N LYS A 124 10.33 -24.15 13.36
CA LYS A 124 10.20 -25.25 14.32
C LYS A 124 9.59 -24.81 15.64
N GLU A 125 9.63 -23.52 15.92
CA GLU A 125 9.20 -22.93 17.18
C GLU A 125 8.69 -21.49 16.96
N VAL A 126 7.82 -21.05 17.86
CA VAL A 126 7.34 -19.67 17.91
C VAL A 126 8.38 -18.83 18.64
N SER A 127 9.09 -17.98 17.91
CA SER A 127 10.17 -17.16 18.47
C SER A 127 9.73 -15.78 18.95
N ILE A 128 8.52 -15.35 18.53
CA ILE A 128 7.82 -14.12 18.88
C ILE A 128 6.32 -14.29 18.57
N THR A 129 5.46 -13.60 19.31
CA THR A 129 4.01 -13.57 19.13
C THR A 129 3.56 -12.25 18.47
N ALA A 130 2.35 -12.27 17.88
CA ALA A 130 1.74 -11.05 17.34
C ALA A 130 1.44 -10.01 18.45
N GLN A 131 1.15 -10.47 19.66
CA GLN A 131 0.95 -9.63 20.84
C GLN A 131 2.25 -8.91 21.22
N GLU A 132 3.39 -9.59 21.24
CA GLU A 132 4.70 -8.96 21.50
C GLU A 132 5.04 -7.93 20.41
N LEU A 133 4.75 -8.22 19.14
CA LEU A 133 4.89 -7.24 18.06
C LEU A 133 3.99 -6.01 18.30
N SER A 134 2.72 -6.23 18.61
CA SER A 134 1.75 -5.17 18.89
C SER A 134 2.17 -4.30 20.07
N GLN A 135 2.64 -4.92 21.16
CA GLN A 135 3.16 -4.22 22.35
C GLN A 135 4.40 -3.37 22.03
N ALA A 136 5.32 -3.88 21.20
CA ALA A 136 6.49 -3.13 20.76
C ALA A 136 6.09 -1.90 19.93
N ILE A 137 5.15 -2.05 19.00
CA ILE A 137 4.61 -0.93 18.21
C ILE A 137 3.89 0.08 19.12
N GLN A 138 3.14 -0.40 20.12
CA GLN A 138 2.38 0.45 21.04
C GLN A 138 3.27 1.42 21.85
N GLN A 139 4.55 1.09 22.05
CA GLN A 139 5.52 2.01 22.67
C GLN A 139 5.76 3.28 21.85
N HIS A 140 5.56 3.23 20.53
CA HIS A 140 5.75 4.36 19.62
C HIS A 140 4.43 4.87 19.02
N HIS A 141 3.39 4.05 18.99
CA HIS A 141 2.09 4.36 18.41
C HIS A 141 0.96 3.79 19.27
N THR A 142 0.41 4.62 20.16
CA THR A 142 -0.56 4.20 21.19
C THR A 142 -1.84 3.59 20.62
N SER A 143 -2.27 4.03 19.43
CA SER A 143 -3.46 3.51 18.74
C SER A 143 -3.18 2.20 17.98
N THR A 144 -2.50 1.26 18.65
CA THR A 144 -2.21 -0.08 18.14
C THR A 144 -3.03 -1.12 18.90
N HIS A 145 -3.65 -2.03 18.17
CA HIS A 145 -4.46 -3.11 18.73
C HIS A 145 -4.01 -4.45 18.16
N TYR A 146 -3.94 -5.48 19.01
CA TYR A 146 -3.87 -6.86 18.56
C TYR A 146 -5.28 -7.43 18.43
N VAL A 147 -5.60 -8.04 17.29
CA VAL A 147 -6.90 -8.70 17.06
C VAL A 147 -6.64 -10.03 16.32
N PRO A 148 -7.06 -11.17 16.88
CA PRO A 148 -6.86 -12.46 16.24
C PRO A 148 -7.74 -12.60 14.98
N VAL A 149 -7.29 -13.40 14.01
CA VAL A 149 -7.94 -13.56 12.69
C VAL A 149 -9.45 -13.83 12.78
N PRO A 150 -9.96 -14.73 13.65
CA PRO A 150 -11.39 -15.02 13.74
C PRO A 150 -12.25 -13.81 14.15
N GLU A 151 -11.66 -12.84 14.84
CA GLU A 151 -12.36 -11.65 15.37
C GLU A 151 -12.19 -10.41 14.47
N LEU A 152 -11.29 -10.46 13.49
CA LEU A 152 -10.90 -9.30 12.67
C LEU A 152 -12.08 -8.62 11.98
N ILE A 153 -12.94 -9.40 11.33
CA ILE A 153 -14.06 -8.85 10.56
C ILE A 153 -15.03 -8.10 11.47
N ASP A 154 -15.41 -8.70 12.60
CA ASP A 154 -16.34 -8.07 13.54
C ASP A 154 -15.73 -6.86 14.24
N TYR A 155 -14.45 -6.94 14.61
CA TYR A 155 -13.72 -5.79 15.14
C TYR A 155 -13.69 -4.62 14.14
N LEU A 156 -13.36 -4.88 12.87
CA LEU A 156 -13.32 -3.84 11.83
C LEU A 156 -14.70 -3.25 11.60
N LYS A 157 -15.75 -4.09 11.50
CA LYS A 157 -17.13 -3.63 11.32
C LYS A 157 -17.60 -2.70 12.44
N ALA A 158 -17.21 -2.97 13.68
CA ALA A 158 -17.59 -2.17 14.83
C ALA A 158 -16.75 -0.89 15.00
N SER A 159 -15.49 -0.91 14.58
CA SER A 159 -14.53 0.12 14.98
C SER A 159 -14.14 1.09 13.87
N ILE A 160 -14.20 0.67 12.60
CA ILE A 160 -13.69 1.50 11.50
C ILE A 160 -14.65 2.66 11.17
N PRO A 161 -14.16 3.92 11.11
CA PRO A 161 -14.99 5.04 10.68
C PRO A 161 -15.44 4.91 9.22
N HIS A 162 -16.69 5.28 8.92
CA HIS A 162 -17.27 5.20 7.57
C HIS A 162 -16.48 5.93 6.48
N ASN A 163 -15.72 6.98 6.81
CA ASN A 163 -14.92 7.73 5.83
C ASN A 163 -13.44 7.32 5.80
N ALA A 164 -13.05 6.23 6.48
CA ALA A 164 -11.67 5.81 6.61
C ALA A 164 -11.08 5.20 5.32
N VAL A 165 -9.77 5.05 5.32
CA VAL A 165 -9.01 4.24 4.37
C VAL A 165 -8.42 3.08 5.15
N LEU A 166 -8.78 1.84 4.77
CA LEU A 166 -8.19 0.63 5.31
C LEU A 166 -7.14 0.10 4.34
N ILE A 167 -5.91 -0.08 4.81
CA ILE A 167 -4.88 -0.78 4.06
C ILE A 167 -4.64 -2.13 4.72
N THR A 168 -4.92 -3.20 3.97
CA THR A 168 -4.50 -4.56 4.34
C THR A 168 -3.08 -4.77 3.84
N MET A 169 -2.18 -5.16 4.76
CA MET A 169 -0.74 -5.23 4.50
C MET A 169 -0.16 -6.57 4.93
N GLY A 170 0.50 -7.25 4.00
CA GLY A 170 1.23 -8.49 4.29
C GLY A 170 1.40 -9.39 3.07
N ALA A 171 2.41 -10.26 3.14
CA ALA A 171 2.76 -11.18 2.05
C ALA A 171 1.85 -12.43 1.96
N SER A 172 0.95 -12.59 2.92
CA SER A 172 0.10 -13.77 3.07
C SER A 172 -1.31 -13.49 2.58
N ASP A 173 -2.32 -13.95 3.31
CA ASP A 173 -3.71 -13.92 2.89
C ASP A 173 -4.58 -12.85 3.57
N ILE A 174 -3.96 -11.90 4.26
CA ILE A 174 -4.63 -10.74 4.85
C ILE A 174 -5.48 -9.93 3.87
N TYR A 175 -5.15 -9.94 2.57
CA TYR A 175 -5.97 -9.32 1.53
C TYR A 175 -7.40 -9.88 1.47
N LYS A 176 -7.59 -11.15 1.87
CA LYS A 176 -8.90 -11.80 1.89
C LYS A 176 -9.84 -11.10 2.88
N VAL A 177 -9.33 -10.59 4.00
CA VAL A 177 -10.13 -9.81 4.97
C VAL A 177 -10.73 -8.58 4.30
N GLY A 178 -9.93 -7.87 3.49
CA GLY A 178 -10.42 -6.73 2.72
C GLY A 178 -11.50 -7.12 1.70
N LYS A 179 -11.33 -8.24 0.99
CA LYS A 179 -12.35 -8.77 0.07
C LYS A 179 -13.64 -9.15 0.79
N SER A 180 -13.54 -9.87 1.92
CA SER A 180 -14.70 -10.28 2.70
C SER A 180 -15.52 -9.08 3.20
N LEU A 181 -14.87 -7.97 3.60
CA LEU A 181 -15.60 -6.75 3.94
C LEU A 181 -16.41 -6.21 2.74
N ILE A 182 -15.82 -6.19 1.55
CA ILE A 182 -16.51 -5.72 0.33
C ILE A 182 -17.72 -6.60 0.02
N ASP A 183 -17.55 -7.92 0.10
CA ASP A 183 -18.62 -8.89 -0.20
C ASP A 183 -19.82 -8.73 0.76
N LEU A 184 -19.55 -8.51 2.05
CA LEU A 184 -20.60 -8.24 3.06
C LEU A 184 -21.42 -6.96 2.77
N ASN A 185 -20.86 -5.99 2.05
CA ASN A 185 -21.60 -4.80 1.63
C ASN A 185 -22.57 -5.09 0.47
N ALA A 186 -22.17 -6.00 -0.42
CA ALA A 186 -23.00 -6.39 -1.56
C ALA A 186 -24.29 -7.09 -1.10
N GLU A 187 -24.19 -7.96 -0.09
CA GLU A 187 -25.32 -8.70 0.48
C GLU A 187 -26.33 -7.78 1.18
N LYS A 188 -25.86 -6.75 1.91
CA LYS A 188 -26.74 -5.76 2.55
C LYS A 188 -27.48 -4.85 1.57
N THR A 189 -26.91 -4.64 0.38
CA THR A 189 -27.57 -3.82 -0.65
C THR A 189 -28.68 -4.61 -1.37
N THR A 190 -28.63 -5.95 -1.31
CA THR A 190 -29.65 -6.82 -1.89
C THR A 190 -30.85 -7.09 -0.97
N GLU A 191 -30.77 -6.75 0.31
CA GLU A 191 -31.85 -6.94 1.28
C GLU A 191 -32.52 -5.61 1.70
N SER A 192 -33.54 -5.21 0.92
CA SER A 192 -34.74 -4.42 1.28
C SER A 192 -34.69 -2.87 1.20
N PRO A 193 -35.82 -2.17 0.89
CA PRO A 193 -37.20 -2.51 1.29
C PRO A 193 -38.17 -2.85 0.14
N SER A 194 -38.79 -4.04 0.26
CA SER A 194 -40.11 -4.33 -0.31
C SER A 194 -41.13 -3.38 0.32
N SER A 195 -41.66 -2.49 -0.50
CA SER A 195 -42.84 -1.68 -0.24
C SER A 195 -44.02 -2.60 0.05
N LYS A 196 -44.51 -2.61 1.30
CA LYS A 196 -45.91 -2.91 1.55
C LYS A 196 -46.66 -1.57 1.60
N GLU A 197 -47.17 -1.22 0.44
CA GLU A 197 -48.32 -0.34 0.27
C GLU A 197 -49.59 -1.13 0.62
N ASN A 198 -50.51 -0.43 1.30
CA ASN A 198 -51.86 -0.80 1.76
C ASN A 198 -52.00 -1.66 3.03
#